data_AF-A0A4Y8BZ38-F1
#
_entry.id   AF-A0A4Y8BZ38-F1
#
_cell.length_a   1.000
_cell.length_b   1.000
_cell.length_c   1.000
_cell.angle_alpha   90.00
_cell.angle_beta   90.00
_cell.angle_gamma   90.00
#
_symmetry.space_group_name_H-M   'P 1'
#
loop_
_entity.id
_entity.type
_entity.pdbx_description
1 polymer ?
#
loop_
_entity_poly.entity_id
_entity_poly.type
_entity_poly.pdbx_seq_one_letter_code
_entity_poly.pdbx_strand_id
1 'polypeptide(L)' 'MATNRLMDEDIDKDNPRCANRPNVSGKIGRKSVWIFIIINALIFISCSYFINTLAFYLSFPVLFVLAIYSAF' A
#
# COMPACT_ATOMS: atom_id res chain seq x y z
N MET A 1 -0.60 3.86 0.93
CA MET A 1 0.66 4.33 1.57
C MET A 1 1.77 3.28 1.49
N ALA A 2 1.56 2.05 1.96
CA ALA A 2 2.56 0.98 1.79
C ALA A 2 2.82 0.67 0.29
N THR A 3 1.78 0.76 -0.54
CA THR A 3 1.87 0.71 -2.02
C THR A 3 2.84 1.75 -2.58
N ASN A 4 2.68 3.02 -2.19
CA ASN A 4 3.57 4.10 -2.62
C ASN A 4 5.03 3.81 -2.26
N ARG A 5 5.28 3.38 -1.01
CA ARG A 5 6.64 3.02 -0.56
C ARG A 5 7.22 1.84 -1.36
N LEU A 6 6.39 0.89 -1.76
CA LEU A 6 6.82 -0.26 -2.54
C LEU A 6 7.17 0.13 -3.99
N MET A 7 6.42 1.05 -4.58
CA MET A 7 6.60 1.48 -5.98
C MET A 7 7.74 2.49 -6.11
N ASP A 8 7.84 3.43 -5.15
CA ASP A 8 8.85 4.48 -5.13
C ASP A 8 10.21 4.00 -4.56
N GLU A 9 10.38 2.70 -4.30
CA GLU A 9 11.57 2.14 -3.63
C GLU A 9 12.86 2.42 -4.44
N ASP A 10 12.76 2.40 -5.75
CA ASP A 10 13.86 2.64 -6.68
C ASP A 10 14.33 4.09 -6.71
N ILE A 11 13.42 5.05 -6.57
CA ILE A 11 13.72 6.50 -6.49
C ILE A 11 14.04 6.94 -5.05
N ASP A 12 13.42 6.31 -4.05
CA ASP A 12 13.62 6.64 -2.64
C ASP A 12 15.01 6.22 -2.16
N LYS A 13 15.62 5.18 -2.76
CA LYS A 13 16.96 4.72 -2.36
C LYS A 13 18.06 5.77 -2.57
N ASP A 14 17.90 6.61 -3.59
CA ASP A 14 18.87 7.64 -3.96
C ASP A 14 18.58 8.99 -3.28
N ASN A 15 17.46 9.09 -2.55
CA ASN A 15 17.06 10.31 -1.86
C ASN A 15 17.51 10.29 -0.39
N PRO A 16 18.40 11.20 0.06
CA PRO A 16 18.89 11.24 1.45
C PRO A 16 17.77 11.48 2.47
N ARG A 17 16.65 12.11 2.07
CA ARG A 17 15.44 12.26 2.91
C ARG A 17 14.79 10.91 3.23
N CYS A 18 14.94 9.92 2.35
CA CYS A 18 14.26 8.64 2.41
C CYS A 18 15.15 7.51 2.96
N ALA A 19 16.43 7.78 3.23
CA ALA A 19 17.40 6.78 3.68
C ALA A 19 16.94 5.99 4.93
N ASN A 20 16.19 6.62 5.83
CA ASN A 20 15.69 5.99 7.06
C ASN A 20 14.39 5.18 6.88
N ARG A 21 13.81 5.13 5.68
CA ARG A 21 12.56 4.37 5.46
C ARG A 21 12.82 2.87 5.65
N PRO A 22 11.91 2.11 6.29
CA PRO A 22 12.15 0.69 6.59
C PRO A 22 12.37 -0.21 5.37
N ASN A 23 11.77 0.11 4.22
CA ASN A 23 11.97 -0.58 2.94
C ASN A 23 13.36 -0.27 2.35
N VAL A 24 13.73 1.01 2.29
CA VAL A 24 15.02 1.48 1.73
C VAL A 24 16.21 1.05 2.60
N SER A 25 16.09 1.16 3.92
CA SER A 25 17.13 0.77 4.88
C SER A 25 17.32 -0.74 5.02
N GLY A 26 16.55 -1.56 4.30
CA GLY A 26 16.64 -3.03 4.34
C GLY A 26 16.09 -3.69 5.63
N LYS A 27 15.53 -2.90 6.55
CA LYS A 27 14.93 -3.42 7.81
C LYS A 27 13.70 -4.29 7.54
N ILE A 28 12.98 -4.03 6.46
CA ILE A 28 11.81 -4.80 6.05
C ILE A 28 12.00 -5.22 4.60
N GLY A 29 11.95 -6.52 4.33
CA GLY A 29 12.04 -7.04 2.97
C GLY A 29 10.79 -6.74 2.13
N ARG A 30 10.98 -6.61 0.81
CA ARG A 30 9.91 -6.31 -0.16
C ARG A 30 8.69 -7.24 -0.06
N LYS A 31 8.91 -8.54 0.22
CA LYS A 31 7.83 -9.53 0.43
C LYS A 31 6.96 -9.20 1.64
N SER A 32 7.54 -8.71 2.73
CA SER A 32 6.80 -8.33 3.93
C SER A 32 5.89 -7.12 3.66
N VAL A 33 6.38 -6.14 2.89
CA VAL A 33 5.57 -4.99 2.46
C VAL A 33 4.38 -5.44 1.59
N TRP A 34 4.60 -6.36 0.65
CA TRP A 34 3.53 -6.96 -0.16
C TRP A 34 2.46 -7.65 0.69
N ILE A 35 2.88 -8.51 1.63
CA ILE A 35 1.97 -9.20 2.54
C ILE A 35 1.17 -8.19 3.37
N PHE A 36 1.84 -7.16 3.89
CA PHE A 36 1.20 -6.10 4.65
C PHE A 36 0.12 -5.36 3.84
N ILE A 37 0.39 -5.05 2.56
CA ILE A 37 -0.59 -4.42 1.66
C ILE A 37 -1.82 -5.31 1.49
N ILE A 38 -1.61 -6.60 1.18
CA ILE A 38 -2.71 -7.55 0.92
C ILE A 38 -3.57 -7.74 2.17
N ILE A 39 -2.96 -7.93 3.33
CA ILE A 39 -3.69 -8.09 4.61
C ILE A 39 -4.55 -6.85 4.89
N ASN A 40 -3.99 -5.64 4.76
CA ASN A 40 -4.76 -4.42 5.01
C ASN A 40 -5.88 -4.21 3.98
N ALA A 41 -5.67 -4.58 2.71
CA ALA A 41 -6.71 -4.52 1.69
C ALA A 41 -7.88 -5.45 2.02
N LEU A 42 -7.60 -6.68 2.46
CA LEU A 42 -8.63 -7.64 2.89
C LEU A 42 -9.39 -7.15 4.13
N ILE A 43 -8.68 -6.59 5.11
CA ILE A 43 -9.30 -5.98 6.29
C ILE A 43 -10.23 -4.83 5.88
N PHE A 44 -9.77 -3.94 4.99
CA PHE A 44 -10.56 -2.81 4.51
C PHE A 44 -11.84 -3.25 3.79
N ILE A 45 -11.76 -4.25 2.90
CA ILE A 45 -12.93 -4.82 2.21
C ILE A 45 -13.89 -5.44 3.24
N SER A 46 -13.35 -6.19 4.21
CA SER A 46 -14.15 -6.84 5.26
C SER A 46 -14.87 -5.81 6.13
N CYS A 47 -14.19 -4.74 6.56
CA CYS A 47 -14.82 -3.65 7.30
C CYS A 47 -15.89 -2.95 6.46
N SER A 48 -15.63 -2.70 5.18
CA SER A 48 -16.59 -2.06 4.26
C SER A 48 -17.87 -2.88 4.10
N TYR A 49 -17.75 -4.22 4.08
CA TYR A 49 -18.89 -5.14 4.08
C TYR A 49 -19.81 -4.97 5.30
N PHE A 50 -19.24 -4.77 6.50
CA PHE A 50 -20.02 -4.56 7.73
C PHE A 50 -20.67 -3.17 7.84
N ILE A 51 -20.27 -2.20 7.00
CA ILE A 51 -20.83 -0.84 7.04
C ILE A 51 -22.15 -0.78 6.25
N ASN A 52 -22.09 -1.03 4.94
CA ASN A 52 -23.26 -1.17 4.07
C ASN A 52 -22.84 -1.67 2.67
N THR A 53 -23.82 -2.06 1.86
CA THR A 53 -23.62 -2.59 0.50
C THR A 53 -22.93 -1.60 -0.44
N LEU A 54 -23.23 -0.29 -0.35
CA LEU A 54 -22.60 0.73 -1.19
C LEU A 54 -21.11 0.88 -0.86
N ALA A 55 -20.74 0.92 0.42
CA ALA A 55 -19.37 1.00 0.89
C ALA A 55 -18.56 -0.23 0.44
N PHE A 56 -19.15 -1.42 0.53
CA PHE A 56 -18.53 -2.64 0.02
C PHE A 56 -18.19 -2.55 -1.48
N TYR A 57 -19.14 -2.14 -2.32
CA TYR A 57 -18.89 -2.00 -3.76
C TYR A 57 -17.86 -0.91 -4.08
N LEU A 58 -17.87 0.21 -3.34
CA LEU A 58 -16.91 1.30 -3.51
C LEU A 58 -15.50 0.94 -3.00
N SER A 59 -15.36 -0.05 -2.11
CA SER A 59 -14.06 -0.44 -1.58
C SER A 59 -13.08 -0.91 -2.67
N PHE A 60 -13.58 -1.61 -3.70
CA PHE A 60 -12.77 -2.11 -4.82
C PHE A 60 -12.19 -1.02 -5.72
N PRO A 61 -12.99 -0.10 -6.31
CA PRO A 61 -12.44 0.98 -7.13
C PRO A 61 -11.55 1.92 -6.31
N VAL A 62 -11.85 2.16 -5.03
CA VAL A 62 -10.98 2.96 -4.15
C VAL A 62 -9.64 2.29 -3.94
N LEU A 63 -9.61 0.99 -3.63
CA LEU A 63 -8.36 0.23 -3.51
C LEU A 63 -7.57 0.22 -4.82
N PHE A 64 -8.25 0.11 -5.96
CA PHE A 64 -7.61 0.16 -7.27
C PHE A 64 -6.91 1.52 -7.51
N VAL A 65 -7.62 2.63 -7.29
CA VAL A 65 -7.04 3.98 -7.41
C VAL A 65 -5.86 4.17 -6.47
N LEU A 66 -5.97 3.73 -5.21
CA LEU A 66 -4.87 3.80 -4.24
C LEU A 66 -3.66 2.93 -4.58
N ALA A 67 -3.88 1.81 -5.29
CA ALA A 67 -2.81 0.92 -5.73
C ALA A 67 -2.03 1.52 -6.91
N ILE A 68 -2.71 2.19 -7.84
CA ILE A 68 -2.08 2.78 -9.03
C ILE A 68 -1.64 4.23 -8.85
N TYR A 69 -1.90 4.84 -7.69
CA TYR A 69 -1.58 6.25 -7.43
C TYR A 69 -0.11 6.59 -7.69
N SER A 70 0.82 5.71 -7.27
CA SER A 70 2.27 5.87 -7.49
C SER A 70 2.76 5.19 -8.78
N ALA A 71 1.87 4.77 -9.67
CA ALA A 71 2.24 4.21 -10.98
C ALA A 71 2.62 5.29 -12.01
N PHE A 72 2.32 6.55 -11.70
CA PHE A 72 2.49 7.73 -12.54
C PHE A 72 3.33 8.77 -11.79
#